data_AF-A0A931ITK1-F1
#
_entry.id   AF-A0A931ITK1-F1
#
_cell.length_a   1.000
_cell.length_b   1.000
_cell.length_c   1.000
_cell.angle_alpha   90.00
_cell.angle_beta   90.00
_cell.angle_gamma   90.00
#
_symmetry.space_group_name_H-M   'P 1'
#
loop_
_entity.id
_entity.type
_entity.pdbx_description
1 polymer ?
#
loop_
_entity_poly.entity_id
_entity_poly.type
_entity_poly.pdbx_seq_one_letter_code
_entity_poly.pdbx_strand_id
1 'polypeptide(L)'
;MSSPAFIDLEASGFGRGSYPIEVGFVDGAGQPFCTLIHPEPDWVHWDDQAEAVHGISRAVLATHGRSAEWVAAALNERLAGQTVYCDGWAQDYPWLARLYDAVDLTPSFRLEDLRTLLDEAQAARWHATVDRVRDELSLGRHRASSDAKVLQIAVQRVRAGSA
;
A
#
# COMPACT_ATOMS: atom_id res chain seq x y z
N MET A 1 -8.49 2.68 21.47
CA MET A 1 -7.24 1.99 21.12
C MET A 1 -6.96 2.27 19.66
N SER A 2 -5.78 2.76 19.29
CA SER A 2 -5.41 3.01 17.89
C SER A 2 -4.97 1.69 17.24
N SER A 3 -5.43 1.42 16.03
CA SER A 3 -4.95 0.28 15.24
C SER A 3 -3.61 0.59 14.58
N PRO A 4 -2.83 -0.41 14.16
CA PRO A 4 -1.68 -0.16 13.30
C PRO A 4 -2.13 0.47 11.98
N ALA A 5 -1.37 1.43 11.47
CA ALA A 5 -1.57 2.00 10.15
C ALA A 5 -0.99 1.06 9.09
N PHE A 6 -1.68 0.89 7.98
CA PHE A 6 -1.23 0.06 6.86
C PHE A 6 -1.14 0.87 5.59
N ILE A 7 -0.13 0.60 4.78
CA ILE A 7 0.06 1.16 3.43
C ILE A 7 0.19 0.02 2.44
N ASP A 8 -0.29 0.27 1.23
CA ASP A 8 -0.20 -0.61 0.08
C ASP A 8 0.09 0.25 -1.16
N LEU A 9 0.79 -0.32 -2.13
CA LEU A 9 1.11 0.34 -3.40
C LEU A 9 0.75 -0.56 -4.57
N GLU A 10 0.03 -0.02 -5.53
CA GLU A 10 -0.06 -0.62 -6.86
C GLU A 10 1.11 -0.12 -7.71
N ALA A 11 1.63 -1.01 -8.55
CA ALA A 11 2.77 -0.69 -9.41
C ALA A 11 2.46 -0.95 -10.88
N SER A 12 3.24 -0.33 -11.76
CA SER A 12 3.23 -0.61 -13.21
C SER A 12 3.66 -2.03 -13.58
N GLY A 13 3.98 -2.87 -12.59
CA GLY A 13 4.28 -4.31 -12.70
C GLY A 13 5.24 -4.81 -11.62
N PHE A 14 5.54 -6.10 -11.64
CA PHE A 14 6.34 -6.78 -10.60
C PHE A 14 7.84 -6.90 -10.94
N GLY A 15 8.24 -6.40 -12.12
CA GLY A 15 9.59 -6.56 -12.67
C GLY A 15 10.56 -5.42 -12.34
N ARG A 16 11.83 -5.64 -12.65
CA ARG A 16 12.88 -4.62 -12.53
C ARG A 16 12.49 -3.38 -13.34
N GLY A 17 12.51 -2.22 -12.67
CA GLY A 17 12.22 -0.94 -13.30
C GLY A 17 10.75 -0.53 -13.24
N SER A 18 9.87 -1.33 -12.62
CA SER A 18 8.53 -0.89 -12.26
C SER A 18 8.55 0.27 -11.26
N TYR A 19 7.41 0.93 -11.13
CA TYR A 19 7.22 2.16 -10.34
C TYR A 19 5.81 2.22 -9.77
N PRO A 20 5.60 2.94 -8.66
CA PRO A 20 4.28 3.05 -8.04
C PRO A 20 3.34 3.89 -8.91
N ILE A 21 2.09 3.45 -9.00
CA ILE A 21 1.03 4.08 -9.79
C ILE A 21 -0.19 4.47 -8.94
N GLU A 22 -0.37 3.82 -7.79
CA GLU A 22 -1.32 4.18 -6.74
C GLU A 22 -0.63 3.98 -5.41
N VAL A 23 -0.90 4.85 -4.45
CA VAL A 23 -0.59 4.61 -3.04
C VAL A 23 -1.87 4.75 -2.24
N GLY A 24 -2.07 3.84 -1.31
CA GLY A 24 -3.20 3.84 -0.41
C GLY A 24 -2.80 3.43 0.99
N PHE A 25 -3.42 4.03 1.99
CA PHE A 25 -3.20 3.66 3.37
C PHE A 25 -4.48 3.74 4.18
N VAL A 26 -4.48 3.11 5.34
CA VAL A 26 -5.46 3.33 6.40
C VAL A 26 -4.73 3.73 7.67
N ASP A 27 -5.14 4.83 8.29
CA ASP A 27 -4.51 5.33 9.51
C ASP A 27 -4.93 4.51 10.75
N GLY A 28 -4.35 4.85 11.91
CA GLY A 28 -4.67 4.17 13.16
C GLY A 28 -6.08 4.43 13.69
N ALA A 29 -6.79 5.44 13.19
CA ALA A 29 -8.21 5.68 13.44
C ALA A 29 -9.12 4.89 12.48
N GLY A 30 -8.54 4.24 11.48
CA GLY A 30 -9.25 3.44 10.49
C GLY A 30 -9.72 4.23 9.28
N GLN A 31 -9.27 5.49 9.11
CA GLN A 31 -9.62 6.34 7.98
C GLN A 31 -8.74 6.00 6.77
N PRO A 32 -9.33 5.67 5.61
CA PRO A 32 -8.57 5.39 4.40
C PRO A 32 -8.17 6.67 3.66
N PHE A 33 -7.06 6.58 2.94
CA PHE A 33 -6.60 7.54 1.94
C PHE A 33 -6.06 6.78 0.74
N CYS A 34 -6.32 7.25 -0.47
CA CYS A 34 -5.63 6.78 -1.67
C CYS A 34 -5.47 7.91 -2.69
N THR A 35 -4.45 7.76 -3.53
CA THR A 35 -4.22 8.67 -4.65
C THR A 35 -3.45 7.96 -5.76
N LEU A 36 -3.77 8.31 -7.00
CA LEU A 36 -3.02 7.88 -8.18
C LEU A 36 -1.78 8.74 -8.34
N ILE A 37 -0.72 8.16 -8.88
CA ILE A 37 0.56 8.80 -9.10
C ILE A 37 0.73 9.02 -10.61
N HIS A 38 0.95 10.27 -11.01
CA HIS A 38 1.33 10.60 -12.37
C HIS A 38 2.78 10.15 -12.57
N PRO A 39 3.09 9.28 -13.55
CA PRO A 39 4.45 8.78 -13.73
C PRO A 39 5.41 9.90 -14.08
N GLU A 40 6.62 9.85 -13.52
CA GLU A 40 7.71 10.74 -13.94
C GLU A 40 8.15 10.42 -15.37
N PRO A 41 8.79 11.37 -16.10
CA PRO A 41 9.14 11.18 -17.50
C PRO A 41 9.99 9.93 -17.81
N ASP A 42 10.84 9.51 -16.88
CA ASP A 42 11.70 8.33 -16.98
C ASP A 42 11.02 7.02 -16.51
N TRP A 43 9.81 7.10 -15.97
CA TRP A 43 9.01 5.95 -15.53
C TRP A 43 8.25 5.35 -16.71
N VAL A 44 8.96 4.51 -17.48
CA VAL A 44 8.47 3.98 -18.76
C VAL A 44 7.98 2.54 -18.74
N HIS A 45 8.35 1.76 -17.71
CA HIS A 45 7.90 0.38 -17.51
C HIS A 45 6.35 0.27 -17.50
N TRP A 46 5.81 -0.80 -18.07
CA TRP A 46 4.39 -1.14 -17.99
C TRP A 46 4.21 -2.64 -18.22
N ASP A 47 3.33 -3.25 -17.43
CA ASP A 47 2.95 -4.66 -17.52
C ASP A 47 1.43 -4.77 -17.64
N ASP A 48 0.96 -5.25 -18.79
CA ASP A 48 -0.46 -5.41 -19.08
C ASP A 48 -1.14 -6.41 -18.13
N GLN A 49 -0.39 -7.37 -17.57
CA GLN A 49 -0.92 -8.31 -16.58
C GLN A 49 -1.17 -7.61 -15.25
N ALA A 50 -0.28 -6.70 -14.83
CA ALA A 50 -0.53 -5.87 -13.65
C ALA A 50 -1.75 -4.98 -13.88
N GLU A 51 -1.86 -4.34 -15.05
CA GLU A 51 -3.03 -3.55 -15.41
C GLU A 51 -4.34 -4.37 -15.34
N ALA A 52 -4.32 -5.64 -15.75
CA ALA A 52 -5.51 -6.49 -15.62
C ALA A 52 -5.91 -6.76 -14.16
N VAL A 53 -4.94 -6.81 -13.23
CA VAL A 53 -5.16 -7.07 -11.80
C VAL A 53 -5.73 -5.84 -11.08
N HIS A 54 -5.04 -4.70 -11.15
CA HIS A 54 -5.45 -3.48 -10.43
C HIS A 54 -6.44 -2.63 -11.26
N GLY A 55 -6.40 -2.74 -12.58
CA GLY A 55 -7.38 -2.12 -13.45
C GLY A 55 -7.18 -0.63 -13.75
N ILE A 56 -5.96 -0.14 -13.57
CA ILE A 56 -5.60 1.28 -13.69
C ILE A 56 -4.75 1.43 -14.95
N SER A 57 -5.31 2.04 -15.99
CA SER A 57 -4.57 2.24 -17.22
C SER A 57 -3.59 3.42 -17.12
N ARG A 58 -2.54 3.40 -17.94
CA ARG A 58 -1.58 4.51 -18.03
C ARG A 58 -2.25 5.84 -18.38
N ALA A 59 -3.32 5.81 -19.18
CA ALA A 59 -4.10 7.00 -19.54
C ALA A 59 -4.85 7.60 -18.34
N VAL A 60 -5.34 6.75 -17.43
CA VAL A 60 -5.97 7.19 -16.18
C VAL A 60 -4.94 7.91 -15.29
N LEU A 61 -3.71 7.38 -15.20
CA LEU A 61 -2.63 8.03 -14.45
C LEU A 61 -2.25 9.40 -15.01
N ALA A 62 -2.16 9.53 -16.34
CA ALA A 62 -1.87 10.81 -16.99
C ALA A 62 -2.96 11.87 -16.72
N THR A 63 -4.23 11.44 -16.58
CA THR A 63 -5.36 12.36 -16.42
C THR A 63 -5.66 12.70 -14.96
N HIS A 64 -5.51 11.72 -14.06
CA HIS A 64 -5.99 11.79 -12.67
C HIS A 64 -4.88 11.66 -11.62
N GLY A 65 -3.66 11.30 -12.04
CA GLY A 65 -2.51 11.17 -11.16
C GLY A 65 -2.09 12.51 -10.56
N ARG A 66 -1.60 12.46 -9.34
CA ARG A 66 -0.90 13.57 -8.67
C ARG A 66 0.59 13.46 -8.96
N SER A 67 1.29 14.60 -8.98
CA SER A 67 2.75 14.58 -9.11
C SER A 67 3.38 13.80 -7.96
N ALA A 68 4.54 13.18 -8.20
CA ALA A 68 5.28 12.49 -7.15
C ALA A 68 5.51 13.40 -5.93
N GLU A 69 5.76 14.69 -6.15
CA GLU A 69 6.02 15.68 -5.09
C GLU A 69 4.80 15.85 -4.19
N TRP A 70 3.62 16.00 -4.80
CA TRP A 70 2.37 16.12 -4.04
C TRP A 70 2.11 14.86 -3.22
N VAL A 71 2.34 13.70 -3.81
CA VAL A 71 2.10 12.40 -3.14
C VAL A 71 3.07 12.21 -1.96
N ALA A 72 4.37 12.41 -2.18
CA ALA A 72 5.38 12.30 -1.11
C ALA A 72 5.11 13.29 0.02
N ALA A 73 4.77 14.55 -0.28
CA ALA A 73 4.38 15.54 0.72
C ALA A 73 3.12 15.12 1.49
N ALA A 74 2.09 14.61 0.79
CA ALA A 74 0.85 14.16 1.39
C ALA A 74 1.04 12.96 2.33
N LEU A 75 1.92 12.02 1.98
CA LEU A 75 2.31 10.90 2.83
C LEU A 75 3.08 11.40 4.06
N ASN A 76 4.06 12.28 3.86
CA ASN A 76 4.86 12.85 4.94
C ASN A 76 4.03 13.64 5.95
N GLU A 77 3.01 14.38 5.50
CA GLU A 77 2.09 15.12 6.36
C GLU A 77 1.23 14.16 7.19
N ARG A 78 0.60 13.18 6.54
CA ARG A 78 -0.43 12.33 7.18
C ARG A 78 0.15 11.21 8.04
N LEU A 79 1.36 10.75 7.72
CA LEU A 79 2.01 9.60 8.37
C LEU A 79 3.16 10.04 9.30
N ALA A 80 3.43 11.34 9.44
CA ALA A 80 4.54 11.89 10.21
C ALA A 80 4.73 11.20 11.58
N GLY A 81 5.94 10.69 11.81
CA GLY A 81 6.34 10.05 13.06
C GLY A 81 5.70 8.69 13.34
N GLN A 82 4.89 8.15 12.44
CA GLN A 82 4.23 6.86 12.61
C GLN A 82 5.11 5.71 12.10
N THR A 83 4.84 4.50 12.62
CA THR A 83 5.24 3.26 11.96
C THR A 83 4.04 2.75 11.17
N VAL A 84 4.25 2.52 9.87
CA VAL A 84 3.24 2.10 8.90
C VAL A 84 3.66 0.75 8.34
N TYR A 85 2.72 -0.18 8.26
CA TYR A 85 3.01 -1.57 7.94
C TYR A 85 2.53 -1.93 6.53
N CYS A 86 3.23 -2.82 5.84
CA CYS A 86 2.79 -3.42 4.59
C CYS A 86 2.99 -4.94 4.59
N ASP A 87 2.33 -5.66 3.67
CA ASP A 87 2.42 -7.12 3.55
C ASP A 87 3.45 -7.61 2.51
N GLY A 88 3.99 -6.69 1.70
CA GLY A 88 4.98 -6.96 0.67
C GLY A 88 6.23 -6.08 0.79
N TRP A 89 6.92 -6.10 1.95
CA TRP A 89 8.05 -5.19 2.21
C TRP A 89 9.11 -5.18 1.10
N ALA A 90 9.44 -6.34 0.52
CA ALA A 90 10.43 -6.45 -0.55
C ALA A 90 9.98 -5.78 -1.87
N GLN A 91 8.70 -5.53 -2.06
CA GLN A 91 8.09 -4.89 -3.22
C GLN A 91 7.77 -3.42 -2.93
N ASP A 92 7.07 -3.16 -1.83
CA ASP A 92 6.63 -1.82 -1.44
C ASP A 92 7.79 -0.88 -1.13
N TYR A 93 8.83 -1.39 -0.47
CA TYR A 93 9.97 -0.55 -0.11
C TYR A 93 10.67 0.03 -1.35
N PRO A 94 11.06 -0.76 -2.38
CA PRO A 94 11.61 -0.21 -3.62
C PRO A 94 10.70 0.79 -4.33
N TRP A 95 9.38 0.56 -4.35
CA TRP A 95 8.44 1.48 -4.99
C TRP A 95 8.29 2.79 -4.22
N LEU A 96 8.21 2.71 -2.89
CA LEU A 96 8.19 3.89 -2.03
C LEU A 96 9.51 4.66 -2.15
N ALA A 97 10.66 3.97 -2.12
CA ALA A 97 11.96 4.59 -2.32
C ALA A 97 12.03 5.33 -3.66
N ARG A 98 11.58 4.70 -4.75
CA ARG A 98 11.54 5.34 -6.07
C ARG A 98 10.68 6.60 -6.11
N LEU A 99 9.54 6.61 -5.42
CA LEU A 99 8.68 7.80 -5.30
C LEU A 99 9.43 8.96 -4.62
N TYR A 100 10.11 8.68 -3.51
CA TYR A 100 10.83 9.68 -2.73
C TYR A 100 12.11 10.17 -3.42
N ASP A 101 12.86 9.26 -4.03
CA ASP A 101 14.07 9.56 -4.81
C ASP A 101 13.77 10.49 -5.99
N ALA A 102 12.63 10.32 -6.65
CA ALA A 102 12.22 11.15 -7.79
C ALA A 102 12.02 12.63 -7.44
N VAL A 103 11.83 12.95 -6.16
CA VAL A 103 11.49 14.30 -5.69
C VAL A 103 12.44 14.81 -4.60
N ASP A 104 13.55 14.12 -4.37
CA ASP A 104 14.58 14.46 -3.39
C ASP A 104 14.00 14.72 -1.98
N LEU A 105 13.04 13.88 -1.59
CA LEU A 105 12.44 13.90 -0.26
C LEU A 105 12.80 12.62 0.49
N THR A 106 12.63 12.66 1.82
CA THR A 106 12.74 11.47 2.67
C THR A 106 11.43 11.21 3.41
N PRO A 107 11.02 9.94 3.60
CA PRO A 107 9.86 9.61 4.43
C PRO A 107 10.01 10.18 5.85
N SER A 108 8.97 10.84 6.36
CA SER A 108 8.86 11.30 7.75
C SER A 108 8.27 10.23 8.68
N PHE A 109 8.09 9.02 8.16
CA PHE A 109 7.50 7.85 8.81
C PHE A 109 8.38 6.62 8.57
N ARG A 110 8.16 5.56 9.35
CA ARG A 110 8.86 4.28 9.18
C ARG A 110 7.94 3.29 8.46
N LEU A 111 8.42 2.73 7.35
CA LEU A 111 7.80 1.54 6.74
C LEU A 111 8.34 0.27 7.44
N GLU A 112 7.46 -0.66 7.78
CA GLU A 112 7.79 -1.89 8.48
C GLU A 112 7.05 -3.10 7.90
N ASP A 113 7.65 -4.28 7.98
CA ASP A 113 6.99 -5.53 7.56
C ASP A 113 5.91 -5.92 8.59
N LEU A 114 4.70 -6.26 8.13
CA LEU A 114 3.62 -6.71 9.01
C LEU A 114 3.96 -7.95 9.82
N ARG A 115 4.95 -8.77 9.40
CA ARG A 115 5.35 -9.97 10.12
C ARG A 115 5.79 -9.64 11.54
N THR A 116 6.33 -8.43 11.74
CA THR A 116 6.72 -7.90 13.06
C THR A 116 5.53 -7.73 14.02
N LEU A 117 4.30 -7.67 13.51
CA LEU A 117 3.08 -7.54 14.30
C LEU A 117 2.51 -8.86 14.80
N LEU A 118 2.98 -9.99 14.26
CA LEU A 118 2.36 -11.30 14.43
C LEU A 118 3.29 -12.25 15.18
N ASP A 119 2.75 -12.97 16.16
CA ASP A 119 3.43 -14.17 16.68
C ASP A 119 3.30 -15.35 15.69
N GLU A 120 3.85 -16.51 16.04
CA GLU A 120 3.83 -17.70 15.19
C GLU A 120 2.41 -18.26 14.98
N ALA A 121 1.58 -18.29 16.03
CA ALA A 121 0.22 -18.79 15.96
C ALA A 121 -0.69 -17.86 15.13
N GLN A 122 -0.50 -16.55 15.25
CA GLN A 122 -1.19 -15.53 14.49
C GLN A 122 -0.79 -15.58 13.01
N ALA A 123 0.50 -15.72 12.71
CA ALA A 123 0.98 -15.86 11.33
C ALA A 123 0.45 -17.11 10.63
N ALA A 124 0.34 -18.23 11.35
CA ALA A 124 -0.26 -19.45 10.79
C ALA A 124 -1.71 -19.26 10.33
N ARG A 125 -2.45 -18.30 10.92
CA ARG A 125 -3.85 -17.97 10.57
C ARG A 125 -3.97 -16.77 9.63
N TRP A 126 -2.87 -16.13 9.28
CA TRP A 126 -2.85 -14.85 8.57
C TRP A 126 -3.54 -14.92 7.20
N HIS A 127 -3.03 -15.72 6.29
CA HIS A 127 -3.53 -15.80 4.90
C HIS A 127 -5.03 -16.14 4.85
N ALA A 128 -5.45 -17.18 5.58
CA ALA A 128 -6.86 -17.57 5.64
C ALA A 128 -7.76 -16.48 6.26
N THR A 129 -7.22 -15.59 7.08
CA THR A 129 -7.96 -14.45 7.63
C THR A 129 -8.03 -13.28 6.66
N VAL A 130 -6.94 -12.99 5.94
CA VAL A 130 -6.93 -11.99 4.87
C VAL A 130 -7.94 -12.36 3.79
N ASP A 131 -7.92 -13.60 3.30
CA ASP A 131 -8.84 -14.07 2.25
C ASP A 131 -10.30 -13.90 2.68
N ARG A 132 -10.63 -14.32 3.91
CA ARG A 132 -11.98 -14.16 4.46
C ARG A 132 -12.41 -12.70 4.54
N VAL A 133 -11.52 -11.81 4.96
CA VAL A 133 -11.80 -10.37 5.04
C VAL A 133 -11.99 -9.77 3.64
N ARG A 134 -11.18 -10.18 2.66
CA ARG A 134 -11.34 -9.76 1.26
C ARG A 134 -12.71 -10.17 0.71
N ASP A 135 -13.11 -11.43 0.93
CA ASP A 135 -14.40 -11.96 0.50
C ASP A 135 -15.58 -11.22 1.14
N GLU A 136 -15.52 -10.99 2.46
CA GLU A 136 -16.58 -10.28 3.20
C GLU A 136 -16.76 -8.83 2.74
N LEU A 137 -15.68 -8.15 2.40
CA LEU A 137 -15.73 -6.78 1.86
C LEU A 137 -16.12 -6.75 0.37
N SER A 138 -16.24 -7.90 -0.28
CA SER A 138 -16.63 -8.05 -1.70
C SER A 138 -15.78 -7.17 -2.63
N LEU A 139 -14.48 -7.10 -2.36
CA LEU A 139 -13.54 -6.29 -3.13
C LEU A 139 -13.20 -7.00 -4.43
N GLY A 140 -13.65 -6.46 -5.57
CA GLY A 140 -13.46 -7.09 -6.88
C GLY A 140 -12.12 -6.78 -7.57
N ARG A 141 -11.57 -5.58 -7.38
CA ARG A 141 -10.28 -5.15 -7.97
C ARG A 141 -9.34 -4.71 -6.85
N HIS A 142 -8.04 -4.91 -7.08
CA HIS A 142 -7.00 -4.43 -6.17
C HIS A 142 -6.95 -2.90 -6.25
N ARG A 143 -7.05 -2.26 -5.09
CA ARG A 143 -7.05 -0.82 -4.89
C ARG A 143 -6.34 -0.57 -3.56
N ALA A 144 -5.26 0.18 -3.60
CA ALA A 144 -4.34 0.26 -2.49
C ALA A 144 -4.98 0.61 -1.13
N SER A 145 -5.94 1.54 -1.06
CA SER A 145 -6.63 1.85 0.21
C SER A 145 -7.50 0.71 0.72
N SER A 146 -8.14 -0.03 -0.18
CA SER A 146 -8.99 -1.16 0.16
C SER A 146 -8.14 -2.33 0.64
N ASP A 147 -7.02 -2.59 -0.02
CA ASP A 147 -6.04 -3.60 0.38
C ASP A 147 -5.44 -3.27 1.75
N ALA A 148 -4.98 -2.03 1.97
CA ALA A 148 -4.54 -1.57 3.29
C ALA A 148 -5.62 -1.76 4.38
N LYS A 149 -6.91 -1.53 4.04
CA LYS A 149 -8.02 -1.73 4.98
C LYS A 149 -8.25 -3.20 5.33
N VAL A 150 -8.14 -4.08 4.34
CA VAL A 150 -8.19 -5.54 4.54
C VAL A 150 -7.10 -5.95 5.53
N LEU A 151 -5.85 -5.50 5.33
CA LEU A 151 -4.73 -5.83 6.20
C LEU A 151 -4.97 -5.39 7.64
N GLN A 152 -5.48 -4.17 7.85
CA GLN A 152 -5.79 -3.65 9.18
C GLN A 152 -6.86 -4.50 9.90
N ILE A 153 -7.95 -4.86 9.20
CA ILE A 153 -9.02 -5.68 9.77
C ILE A 153 -8.51 -7.10 10.05
N ALA A 154 -7.74 -7.69 9.14
CA ALA A 154 -7.17 -9.02 9.32
C ALA A 154 -6.25 -9.08 10.55
N VAL A 155 -5.40 -8.07 10.75
CA VAL A 155 -4.52 -8.00 11.94
C VAL A 155 -5.32 -7.90 13.23
N GLN A 156 -6.40 -7.10 13.25
CA GLN A 156 -7.29 -7.03 14.42
C GLN A 156 -7.93 -8.39 14.73
N ARG A 157 -8.38 -9.14 13.71
CA ARG A 157 -9.03 -10.44 13.87
C ARG A 157 -8.08 -11.52 14.36
N VAL A 158 -6.88 -11.65 13.78
CA VAL A 158 -5.92 -12.68 14.22
C VAL A 158 -5.43 -12.44 15.64
N ARG A 159 -5.32 -11.18 16.06
CA ARG A 159 -4.98 -10.79 17.44
C ARG A 159 -6.11 -11.07 18.42
N ALA A 160 -7.35 -10.76 18.05
CA ALA A 160 -8.52 -11.03 18.90
C ALA A 160 -8.79 -12.54 19.09
N GLY A 161 -8.50 -13.37 18.09
CA GLY A 161 -8.64 -14.82 18.17
C GLY A 161 -7.51 -15.57 18.88
N SER A 162 -6.58 -14.84 19.53
CA SER A 162 -5.47 -15.42 20.31
C SER A 162 -5.71 -15.38 21.84
N ALA A 163 -6.93 -15.03 22.27
CA ALA A 163 -7.33 -14.95 23.67
C ALA A 163 -8.05 -16.22 24.12
#